data_AF-A0AAJ1JS07-F1
#
_entry.id   AF-A0AAJ1JS07-F1
#
_cell.length_a   1.000
_cell.length_b   1.000
_cell.length_c   1.000
_cell.angle_alpha   90.00
_cell.angle_beta   90.00
_cell.angle_gamma   90.00
#
_symmetry.space_group_name_H-M   'P 1'
#
loop_
_entity.id
_entity.type
_entity.pdbx_description
1 polymer ?
#
loop_
_entity_poly.entity_id
_entity_poly.type
_entity_poly.pdbx_seq_one_letter_code
_entity_poly.pdbx_strand_id
1 'polypeptide(L)'
;LPIIESKIYPDSIVYTDNFASYDVLDVSDFKHYRINHSTQFVDKKDRQNHINGIENFWNQAKRHMRKFNGIPKAHFELYLKECEWRFNTPSAKQQLTMLK
;
A
#
# COMPACT_ATOMS: atom_id res chain seq x y z
N LEU A 1 -15.42 7.42 1.76
CA LEU A 1 -15.69 6.71 3.02
C LEU A 1 -16.33 5.32 2.85
N PRO A 2 -17.42 5.13 2.09
CA PRO A 2 -18.18 3.86 2.14
C PRO A 2 -17.35 2.59 1.85
N ILE A 3 -16.34 2.72 0.98
CA ILE A 3 -15.42 1.61 0.67
C ILE A 3 -14.45 1.35 1.84
N ILE A 4 -13.98 2.39 2.51
CA ILE A 4 -13.04 2.25 3.64
C ILE A 4 -13.77 1.64 4.83
N GLU A 5 -14.95 2.16 5.19
CA GLU A 5 -15.78 1.65 6.29
C GLU A 5 -16.24 0.20 6.07
N SER A 6 -16.47 -0.21 4.82
CA SER A 6 -16.85 -1.60 4.52
C SER A 6 -15.68 -2.58 4.46
N LYS A 7 -14.44 -2.08 4.44
CA LYS A 7 -13.23 -2.92 4.28
C LYS A 7 -12.30 -2.88 5.48
N ILE A 8 -12.41 -1.87 6.34
CA ILE A 8 -11.56 -1.65 7.50
C ILE A 8 -12.43 -1.68 8.75
N TYR A 9 -12.00 -2.41 9.77
CA TYR A 9 -12.69 -2.45 11.05
C TYR A 9 -12.67 -1.07 11.73
N PRO A 10 -13.76 -0.65 12.40
CA PRO A 10 -13.74 0.52 13.27
C PRO A 10 -12.59 0.47 14.28
N ASP A 11 -12.10 1.63 14.71
CA ASP A 11 -10.94 1.83 15.58
C ASP A 11 -9.57 1.41 15.02
N SER A 12 -9.51 0.94 13.77
CA SER A 12 -8.24 0.66 13.10
C SER A 12 -7.39 1.91 12.95
N ILE A 13 -6.07 1.72 12.93
CA ILE A 13 -5.11 2.79 12.66
C ILE A 13 -4.94 2.91 11.15
N VAL A 14 -5.14 4.12 10.63
CA VAL A 14 -5.01 4.43 9.20
C VAL A 14 -3.88 5.44 9.01
N TYR A 15 -2.95 5.12 8.10
CA TYR A 15 -1.84 5.99 7.73
C TYR A 15 -2.04 6.50 6.31
N THR A 16 -2.02 7.82 6.10
CA THR A 16 -2.14 8.42 4.76
C THR A 16 -1.13 9.54 4.53
N ASP A 17 -1.00 9.95 3.27
CA ASP A 17 -0.31 11.19 2.93
C ASP A 17 -1.20 12.41 3.24
N ASN A 18 -0.67 13.61 3.03
CA ASN A 18 -1.37 14.84 3.40
C ASN A 18 -2.38 15.33 2.35
N PHE A 19 -2.93 14.43 1.52
CA PHE A 19 -3.90 14.79 0.48
C PHE A 19 -5.30 15.06 1.06
N ALA A 20 -5.92 16.17 0.66
CA ALA A 20 -7.16 16.69 1.26
C ALA A 20 -8.36 15.73 1.18
N SER A 21 -8.38 14.79 0.22
CA SER A 21 -9.48 13.80 0.17
C SER A 21 -9.53 12.87 1.38
N TYR A 22 -8.43 12.78 2.15
CA TYR A 22 -8.36 12.01 3.39
C TYR A 22 -8.82 12.80 4.62
N ASP A 23 -9.22 14.08 4.48
CA ASP A 23 -9.67 14.90 5.61
C ASP A 23 -10.84 14.29 6.37
N VAL A 24 -11.69 13.58 5.64
CA VAL A 24 -12.86 12.91 6.19
C VAL A 24 -12.50 11.76 7.15
N LEU A 25 -11.25 11.28 7.15
CA LEU A 25 -10.78 10.25 8.08
C LEU A 25 -10.54 10.80 9.49
N ASP A 26 -10.28 12.10 9.65
CA ASP A 26 -10.07 12.72 10.97
C ASP A 26 -11.35 12.76 11.83
N VAL A 27 -12.51 12.71 11.18
CA VAL A 27 -13.85 12.78 11.82
C VAL A 27 -14.59 11.45 11.77
N SER A 28 -13.89 10.38 11.38
CA SER A 28 -14.43 9.02 11.28
C SER A 28 -14.02 8.17 12.49
N ASP A 29 -14.56 6.97 12.60
CA ASP A 29 -14.23 6.00 13.66
C ASP A 29 -12.83 5.36 13.49
N PHE A 30 -11.86 6.06 12.88
CA PHE A 30 -10.50 5.57 12.65
C PHE A 30 -9.47 6.42 13.39
N LYS A 31 -8.39 5.78 13.83
CA LYS A 31 -7.20 6.50 14.34
C LYS A 31 -6.34 6.91 13.16
N HIS A 32 -6.49 8.15 12.72
CA HIS A 32 -5.82 8.64 11.52
C HIS A 32 -4.48 9.33 11.83
N TYR A 33 -3.41 8.87 11.17
CA TYR A 33 -2.09 9.50 11.19
C TYR A 33 -1.68 9.94 9.78
N ARG A 34 -1.24 11.18 9.66
CA ARG A 34 -0.84 11.77 8.38
C ARG A 34 0.66 11.96 8.30
N ILE A 35 1.21 11.69 7.12
CA ILE A 35 2.61 11.95 6.81
C ILE A 35 2.68 12.99 5.70
N ASN A 36 3.32 14.12 6.02
CA ASN A 36 3.53 15.18 5.05
C ASN A 36 4.89 15.03 4.36
N HIS A 37 4.90 14.39 3.19
CA HIS A 37 6.11 14.20 2.37
C HIS A 37 6.80 15.50 1.91
N SER A 38 6.12 16.65 1.95
CA SER A 38 6.76 17.93 1.64
C SER A 38 7.65 18.46 2.76
N THR A 39 7.45 17.98 3.99
CA THR A 39 8.17 18.47 5.18
C THR A 39 8.98 17.38 5.88
N GLN A 40 8.52 16.13 5.85
CA GLN A 40 9.17 15.00 6.51
C GLN A 40 8.75 13.65 5.89
N PHE A 41 9.74 12.80 5.61
CA PHE A 41 9.53 11.45 5.05
C PHE A 41 9.24 10.37 6.11
N VAL A 42 9.46 10.71 7.38
CA VAL A 42 9.21 9.89 8.57
C VAL A 42 8.84 10.85 9.70
N ASP A 43 7.82 10.54 10.48
CA ASP A 43 7.54 11.32 11.69
C ASP A 43 8.74 11.22 12.65
N LYS A 44 9.34 12.37 12.98
CA LYS A 44 10.52 12.42 13.85
C LYS A 44 10.24 11.88 15.26
N LYS A 45 8.98 11.86 15.71
CA LYS A 45 8.57 11.33 17.01
C LYS A 45 8.33 9.82 16.97
N ASP A 46 7.99 9.27 15.81
CA ASP A 46 7.63 7.87 15.65
C ASP A 46 8.20 7.31 14.35
N ARG A 47 9.39 6.70 14.46
CA ARG A 47 10.17 6.17 13.31
C ARG A 47 9.47 5.01 12.58
N GLN A 48 8.33 4.55 13.09
CA GLN A 48 7.53 3.46 12.51
C GLN A 48 6.42 3.98 11.58
N ASN A 49 6.03 5.25 11.72
CA ASN A 49 5.02 5.88 10.88
C ASN A 49 5.66 6.30 9.55
N HIS A 50 5.69 5.37 8.60
CA HIS A 50 6.21 5.62 7.25
C HIS A 50 5.37 4.89 6.19
N ILE A 51 4.80 5.65 5.25
CA ILE A 51 4.05 5.11 4.11
C ILE A 51 4.96 4.75 2.92
N ASN A 52 6.26 4.98 3.05
CA ASN A 52 7.28 4.68 2.03
C ASN A 52 7.23 3.20 1.57
N GLY A 53 6.90 2.27 2.46
CA GLY A 53 6.78 0.85 2.12
C GLY A 53 5.68 0.59 1.08
N ILE A 54 4.49 1.15 1.29
CA ILE A 54 3.36 0.97 0.37
C ILE A 54 3.57 1.77 -0.93
N GLU A 55 4.22 2.94 -0.86
CA GLU A 55 4.60 3.70 -2.06
C GLU A 55 5.62 2.94 -2.92
N ASN A 56 6.65 2.35 -2.29
CA ASN A 56 7.63 1.53 -2.96
C ASN A 56 6.99 0.28 -3.59
N PHE A 57 6.09 -0.38 -2.87
CA PHE A 57 5.31 -1.50 -3.40
C PHE A 57 4.58 -1.09 -4.69
N TRP A 58 3.80 -0.01 -4.66
CA TRP A 58 3.05 0.45 -5.84
C TRP A 58 3.97 0.88 -6.98
N ASN A 59 5.13 1.46 -6.70
CA ASN A 59 6.10 1.80 -7.74
C ASN A 59 6.59 0.53 -8.47
N GLN A 60 7.00 -0.49 -7.70
CA GLN A 60 7.46 -1.77 -8.25
C GLN A 60 6.34 -2.52 -8.99
N ALA A 61 5.15 -2.61 -8.40
CA ALA A 61 4.00 -3.26 -9.01
C ALA A 61 3.63 -2.62 -10.36
N LYS A 62 3.56 -1.27 -10.43
CA LYS A 62 3.35 -0.55 -11.69
C LYS A 62 4.44 -0.86 -12.72
N ARG A 63 5.72 -0.88 -12.31
CA ARG A 63 6.83 -1.18 -13.22
C ARG A 63 6.78 -2.62 -13.74
N HIS A 64 6.39 -3.58 -12.91
CA HIS A 64 6.20 -4.98 -13.32
C HIS A 64 5.05 -5.10 -14.31
N MET A 65 3.87 -4.56 -13.97
CA MET A 65 2.67 -4.67 -14.81
C MET A 65 2.80 -3.97 -16.17
N ARG A 66 3.55 -2.86 -16.27
CA ARG A 66 3.79 -2.16 -17.54
C ARG A 66 4.52 -3.01 -18.59
N LYS A 67 5.25 -4.05 -18.17
CA LYS A 67 5.97 -4.94 -19.10
C LYS A 67 5.03 -5.78 -19.96
N PHE A 68 3.77 -5.93 -19.55
CA PHE A 68 2.78 -6.75 -20.27
C PHE A 68 2.00 -5.98 -21.35
N ASN A 69 2.27 -4.68 -21.56
CA ASN A 69 1.53 -3.81 -22.49
C ASN A 69 0.00 -3.75 -22.24
N GLY A 70 -0.39 -3.96 -20.99
CA GLY A 70 -1.79 -4.10 -20.57
C GLY A 70 -2.01 -5.44 -19.88
N ILE A 71 -2.96 -5.47 -18.94
CA ILE A 71 -3.35 -6.68 -18.23
C ILE A 71 -4.87 -6.82 -18.29
N PRO A 72 -5.39 -8.05 -18.45
CA PRO A 72 -6.84 -8.26 -18.43
C PRO A 72 -7.43 -7.82 -17.09
N LYS A 73 -8.45 -6.95 -17.13
CA LYS A 73 -9.14 -6.47 -15.92
C LYS A 73 -9.69 -7.62 -15.07
N ALA A 74 -10.17 -8.68 -15.72
CA ALA A 74 -10.75 -9.86 -15.07
C ALA A 74 -9.75 -10.65 -14.21
N HIS A 75 -8.44 -10.45 -14.38
CA HIS A 75 -7.39 -11.17 -13.65
C HIS A 75 -6.49 -10.20 -12.86
N PHE A 76 -6.87 -8.92 -12.76
CA PHE A 76 -6.03 -7.87 -12.16
C PHE A 76 -5.57 -8.24 -10.74
N GLU A 77 -6.47 -8.84 -9.96
CA GLU A 77 -6.20 -9.31 -8.61
C GLU A 77 -5.11 -10.37 -8.55
N LEU A 78 -5.00 -11.25 -9.55
CA LEU A 78 -3.93 -12.25 -9.63
C LEU A 78 -2.57 -11.61 -9.88
N TYR A 79 -2.50 -10.60 -10.78
CA TYR A 79 -1.27 -9.83 -11.00
C TYR A 79 -0.85 -9.04 -9.76
N LEU A 80 -1.82 -8.50 -9.02
CA LEU A 80 -1.54 -7.80 -7.77
C LEU A 80 -1.02 -8.76 -6.70
N LYS A 81 -1.59 -9.98 -6.60
CA LYS A 81 -1.11 -11.05 -5.72
C LYS A 81 0.29 -11.53 -6.08
N GLU A 82 0.61 -11.64 -7.37
CA GLU A 82 1.97 -11.94 -7.81
C GLU A 82 2.96 -10.82 -7.38
N CYS A 83 2.58 -9.55 -7.56
CA CYS A 83 3.39 -8.42 -7.11
C CYS A 83 3.62 -8.44 -5.59
N GLU A 84 2.57 -8.70 -4.81
CA GLU A 84 2.64 -8.84 -3.35
C GLU A 84 3.62 -9.96 -2.96
N TRP A 85 3.48 -11.13 -3.56
CA TRP A 85 4.37 -12.26 -3.31
C TRP A 85 5.82 -11.91 -3.63
N ARG A 86 6.10 -11.33 -4.81
CA ARG A 86 7.46 -10.93 -5.20
C ARG A 86 8.07 -9.88 -4.26
N PHE A 87 7.27 -8.90 -3.84
CA PHE A 87 7.72 -7.84 -2.94
C PHE A 87 8.13 -8.40 -1.57
N ASN A 88 7.34 -9.34 -1.05
CA ASN A 88 7.61 -10.00 0.24
C ASN A 88 8.64 -11.13 0.16
N THR A 89 9.02 -11.58 -1.04
CA THR A 89 9.98 -12.68 -1.27
C THR A 89 11.06 -12.28 -2.28
N PRO A 90 11.98 -11.36 -1.95
CA PRO A 90 12.90 -10.79 -2.94
C PRO A 90 13.93 -11.78 -3.48
N SER A 91 14.18 -12.90 -2.79
CA SER A 91 15.14 -13.92 -3.23
C SER A 91 14.55 -14.86 -4.26
N ALA A 92 15.17 -14.94 -5.45
CA ALA A 92 14.79 -15.88 -6.49
C ALA A 92 14.81 -17.35 -6.02
N LYS A 93 15.73 -17.70 -5.11
CA LYS A 93 15.80 -19.05 -4.53
C LYS A 93 14.58 -19.36 -3.65
N GLN A 94 14.14 -18.38 -2.85
CA GLN A 94 12.95 -18.53 -2.01
C GLN A 94 11.69 -18.60 -2.86
N GLN A 95 11.58 -17.73 -3.87
CA GLN A 95 10.49 -17.75 -4.85
C GLN A 95 10.36 -19.12 -5.51
N LEU A 96 11.46 -19.68 -6.02
CA LEU A 96 11.46 -20.99 -6.65
C LEU A 96 11.05 -22.12 -5.69
N THR A 97 11.35 -21.98 -4.41
CA THR A 97 10.97 -22.98 -3.39
C THR A 97 9.47 -22.95 -3.11
N MET A 98 8.84 -21.77 -3.12
CA MET A 98 7.41 -21.62 -2.85
C MET A 98 6.51 -21.97 -4.05
N LEU A 99 7.08 -22.02 -5.25
CA LEU A 99 6.38 -22.42 -6.48
C LEU A 99 6.36 -23.93 -6.72
N LYS A 100 7.18 -24.70 -5.98
CA LYS A 100 7.26 -26.16 -6.05
C LYS A 100 6.31 -26.78 -5.03
#